data_AF-A0A432XM10-F1
#
_entry.id   AF-A0A432XM10-F1
#
_cell.length_a   1.000
_cell.length_b   1.000
_cell.length_c   1.000
_cell.angle_alpha   90.00
_cell.angle_beta   90.00
_cell.angle_gamma   90.00
#
_symmetry.space_group_name_H-M   'P 1'
#
loop_
_entity.id
_entity.type
_entity.pdbx_description
1 polymer ?
#
loop_
_entity_poly.entity_id
_entity_poly.type
_entity_poly.pdbx_seq_one_letter_code
_entity_poly.pdbx_strand_id
1 'polypeptide(L)'
;MTITNLAELLSESHSDYVIYDLGRRVQAIQADTFKAICAQQRPYPYPLQDHAWFAVVFWPQLKAEQPEPFLWFLKIPLDERGLLNQAAQQDFMTHVIALLGQQITGALNAEQEQQLQQSAYLFTPSEAKRAALHAQLTQQWQKAPSRYFAAAQQELHSPTNDGWQQLGIQGIHDVAVRLAANPKTTQAIAQHFTSYPESLQNALAEALEHTTPPSELMQPLLSALTSEHAATRVNALRALAGFASDPAVEEQLRVLLPSANMDELVIITARLWPALQGQLMLPYLLRVAELDNPALFAGVVRDILRVPDTRIHALGLVQRNDLPVALYQAWQQFMGKTA
;
A
#
# COMPACT_ATOMS: atom_id res chain seq x y z
N MET A 1 -0.98 31.36 -17.55
CA MET A 1 -1.92 30.70 -16.62
C MET A 1 -1.18 30.47 -15.31
N THR A 2 -1.79 30.73 -14.16
CA THR A 2 -1.19 30.44 -12.85
C THR A 2 -1.45 28.98 -12.51
N ILE A 3 -0.41 28.15 -12.50
CA ILE A 3 -0.48 26.75 -12.03
C ILE A 3 -0.71 26.77 -10.52
N THR A 4 -1.82 26.19 -10.07
CA THR A 4 -2.25 26.28 -8.66
C THR A 4 -2.05 24.99 -7.87
N ASN A 5 -1.91 23.84 -8.55
CA ASN A 5 -1.75 22.54 -7.92
C ASN A 5 -0.96 21.54 -8.80
N LEU A 6 -0.52 20.44 -8.18
CA LEU A 6 0.41 19.48 -8.80
C LEU A 6 -0.20 18.78 -10.02
N ALA A 7 -1.51 18.52 -10.03
CA ALA A 7 -2.18 17.91 -11.17
C ALA A 7 -2.24 18.87 -12.37
N GLU A 8 -2.41 20.17 -12.12
CA GLU A 8 -2.30 21.21 -13.16
C GLU A 8 -0.87 21.31 -13.69
N LEU A 9 0.15 21.26 -12.83
CA LEU A 9 1.56 21.27 -13.26
C LEU A 9 1.86 20.15 -14.26
N LEU A 10 1.42 18.92 -13.95
CA LEU A 10 1.60 17.76 -14.82
C LEU A 10 0.85 17.94 -16.15
N SER A 11 -0.39 18.45 -16.10
CA SER A 11 -1.24 18.62 -17.28
C SER A 11 -0.73 19.72 -18.22
N GLU A 12 -0.29 20.86 -17.68
CA GLU A 12 0.25 21.99 -18.47
C GLU A 12 1.61 21.66 -19.11
N SER A 13 2.32 20.65 -18.59
CA SER A 13 3.61 20.22 -19.13
C SER A 13 3.52 19.37 -20.41
N HIS A 14 2.32 19.13 -20.95
CA HIS A 14 2.08 18.21 -22.08
C HIS A 14 2.63 16.79 -21.84
N SER A 15 2.47 16.30 -20.61
CA SER A 15 2.88 14.97 -20.20
C SER A 15 1.67 14.10 -19.87
N ASP A 16 1.73 12.83 -20.27
CA ASP A 16 0.84 11.82 -19.70
C ASP A 16 1.44 11.33 -18.38
N TYR A 17 0.58 10.93 -17.44
CA TYR A 17 1.03 10.45 -16.15
C TYR A 17 0.11 9.40 -15.54
N VAL A 18 0.68 8.57 -14.67
CA VAL A 18 -0.04 7.67 -13.77
C VAL A 18 0.45 7.88 -12.35
N ILE A 19 -0.45 7.71 -11.39
CA ILE A 19 -0.20 7.93 -9.97
C ILE A 19 -0.39 6.61 -9.24
N TYR A 20 0.53 6.29 -8.34
CA TYR A 20 0.39 5.13 -7.45
C TYR A 20 0.54 5.55 -6.00
N ASP A 21 -0.35 5.08 -5.13
CA ASP A 21 -0.10 5.09 -3.70
C ASP A 21 1.13 4.24 -3.41
N LEU A 22 1.95 4.71 -2.49
CA LEU A 22 3.08 4.02 -1.91
C LEU A 22 2.99 4.02 -0.38
N GLY A 23 1.86 4.42 0.20
CA GLY A 23 1.65 4.41 1.64
C GLY A 23 1.42 3.01 2.15
N ARG A 24 0.19 2.51 2.01
CA ARG A 24 -0.23 1.21 2.57
C ARG A 24 0.07 0.07 1.62
N ARG A 25 -0.26 0.23 0.35
CA ARG A 25 -0.07 -0.76 -0.73
C ARG A 25 0.39 -0.02 -1.98
N VAL A 26 1.12 -0.69 -2.87
CA VAL A 26 1.35 -0.13 -4.21
C VAL A 26 0.09 -0.34 -5.03
N GLN A 27 -0.67 0.73 -5.28
CA GLN A 27 -1.94 0.68 -5.99
C GLN A 27 -2.20 1.97 -6.78
N ALA A 28 -2.77 1.84 -7.98
CA ALA A 28 -3.04 2.99 -8.83
C ALA A 28 -4.11 3.92 -8.22
N ILE A 29 -3.84 5.22 -8.27
CA ILE A 29 -4.82 6.28 -7.97
C ILE A 29 -5.35 6.80 -9.30
N GLN A 30 -6.67 6.75 -9.49
CA GLN A 30 -7.32 7.26 -10.69
C GLN A 30 -7.02 8.75 -10.89
N ALA A 31 -6.81 9.18 -12.13
CA ALA A 31 -6.41 10.54 -12.44
C ALA A 31 -7.39 11.60 -11.90
N ASP A 32 -8.69 11.34 -11.99
CA ASP A 32 -9.71 12.28 -11.47
C ASP A 32 -9.71 12.33 -9.93
N THR A 33 -9.46 11.20 -9.28
CA THR A 33 -9.25 11.16 -7.82
C THR A 33 -8.03 11.98 -7.44
N PHE A 34 -6.92 11.85 -8.17
CA PHE A 34 -5.70 12.63 -7.92
C PHE A 34 -5.93 14.13 -8.13
N LYS A 35 -6.61 14.54 -9.21
CA LYS A 35 -6.99 15.94 -9.44
C LYS A 35 -7.83 16.50 -8.29
N ALA A 36 -8.83 15.75 -7.82
CA ALA A 36 -9.66 16.16 -6.69
C ALA A 36 -8.85 16.31 -5.38
N ILE A 37 -7.87 15.43 -5.15
CA ILE A 37 -6.95 15.52 -4.00
C ILE A 37 -6.09 16.79 -4.09
N CYS A 38 -5.44 17.03 -5.24
CA CYS A 38 -4.61 18.21 -5.48
C CYS A 38 -5.40 19.52 -5.30
N ALA A 39 -6.66 19.53 -5.76
CA ALA A 39 -7.59 20.65 -5.67
C ALA A 39 -8.26 20.83 -4.29
N GLN A 40 -7.83 20.10 -3.25
CA GLN A 40 -8.39 20.19 -1.89
C GLN A 40 -9.86 19.76 -1.78
N GLN A 41 -10.39 19.02 -2.76
CA GLN A 41 -11.79 18.60 -2.82
C GLN A 41 -12.01 17.24 -2.16
N ARG A 42 -10.95 16.45 -2.00
CA ARG A 42 -11.02 15.10 -1.42
C ARG A 42 -9.81 14.82 -0.52
N PRO A 43 -9.98 14.14 0.63
CA PRO A 43 -8.84 13.64 1.40
C PRO A 43 -8.04 12.59 0.63
N TYR A 44 -6.75 12.48 0.95
CA TYR A 44 -5.92 11.40 0.44
C TYR A 44 -6.45 10.05 0.97
N PRO A 45 -6.65 9.04 0.10
CA PRO A 45 -7.37 7.82 0.46
C PRO A 45 -6.58 6.88 1.38
N TYR A 46 -5.25 6.88 1.30
CA TYR A 46 -4.41 5.87 1.97
C TYR A 46 -3.31 6.50 2.83
N PRO A 47 -3.65 7.38 3.78
CA PRO A 47 -2.65 8.07 4.58
C PRO A 47 -1.83 7.08 5.42
N LEU A 48 -0.55 7.41 5.58
CA LEU A 48 0.37 6.69 6.45
C LEU A 48 1.22 7.72 7.21
N GLN A 49 1.19 7.67 8.54
CA GLN A 49 1.95 8.57 9.41
C GLN A 49 1.73 10.06 9.06
N ASP A 50 0.48 10.47 8.90
CA ASP A 50 0.08 11.86 8.58
C ASP A 50 0.62 12.40 7.23
N HIS A 51 1.03 11.52 6.31
CA HIS A 51 1.51 11.91 4.99
C HIS A 51 0.81 11.12 3.86
N ALA A 52 0.73 11.76 2.70
CA ALA A 52 0.51 11.10 1.42
C ALA A 52 1.86 10.64 0.87
N TRP A 53 1.96 9.36 0.52
CA TRP A 53 3.14 8.76 -0.07
C TRP A 53 2.75 8.23 -1.43
N PHE A 54 3.24 8.81 -2.51
CA PHE A 54 2.83 8.39 -3.85
C PHE A 54 3.96 8.52 -4.87
N ALA A 55 3.87 7.70 -5.91
CA ALA A 55 4.68 7.84 -7.11
C ALA A 55 3.91 8.65 -8.16
N VAL A 56 4.61 9.57 -8.82
CA VAL A 56 4.18 10.21 -10.07
C VAL A 56 5.07 9.67 -11.17
N VAL A 57 4.50 8.89 -12.07
CA VAL A 57 5.18 8.35 -13.25
C VAL A 57 4.67 9.13 -14.44
N PHE A 58 5.52 9.82 -15.19
CA PHE A 58 5.09 10.69 -16.27
C PHE A 58 6.04 10.65 -17.46
N TRP A 59 5.53 10.92 -18.65
CA TRP A 59 6.29 10.89 -19.90
C TRP A 59 5.74 11.92 -20.90
N PRO A 60 6.57 12.45 -21.80
CA PRO A 60 6.12 13.41 -22.79
C PRO A 60 5.09 12.81 -23.75
N GLN A 61 4.08 13.59 -24.13
CA GLN A 61 3.09 13.20 -25.13
C GLN A 61 3.65 13.12 -26.57
N LEU A 62 4.87 13.65 -26.80
CA LEU A 62 5.49 13.76 -28.13
C LEU A 62 6.72 12.84 -28.28
N LYS A 63 6.61 11.91 -29.24
CA LYS A 63 7.67 11.19 -29.97
C LYS A 63 8.73 10.43 -29.14
N ALA A 64 8.36 9.24 -28.70
CA ALA A 64 9.20 8.04 -28.84
C ALA A 64 8.27 6.82 -28.90
N GLU A 65 8.63 5.76 -29.64
CA GLU A 65 7.86 4.51 -29.64
C GLU A 65 7.81 3.87 -28.24
N GLN A 66 8.76 4.24 -27.35
CA GLN A 66 8.75 3.97 -25.91
C GLN A 66 9.56 5.06 -25.16
N PRO A 67 8.96 6.17 -24.70
CA PRO A 67 9.68 7.12 -23.85
C PRO A 67 10.05 6.44 -22.52
N GLU A 68 11.29 6.63 -22.05
CA GLU A 68 11.64 6.27 -20.68
C GLU A 68 10.87 7.20 -19.73
N PRO A 69 10.05 6.65 -18.83
CA PRO A 69 9.22 7.46 -17.95
C PRO A 69 10.08 8.11 -16.86
N PHE A 70 9.77 9.37 -16.56
CA PHE A 70 10.25 10.02 -15.36
C PHE A 70 9.46 9.53 -14.15
N LEU A 71 10.12 9.47 -12.99
CA LEU A 71 9.55 8.95 -11.77
C LEU A 71 9.89 9.85 -10.58
N TRP A 72 8.86 10.39 -9.94
CA TRP A 72 8.98 11.07 -8.65
C TRP A 72 8.32 10.26 -7.54
N PHE A 73 9.00 10.15 -6.42
CA PHE A 73 8.45 9.60 -5.19
C PHE A 73 8.21 10.72 -4.21
N LEU A 74 6.95 11.09 -4.02
CA LEU A 74 6.54 12.25 -3.24
C LEU A 74 5.97 11.85 -1.88
N LYS A 75 6.44 12.54 -0.84
CA LYS A 75 5.94 12.49 0.52
C LYS A 75 5.46 13.88 0.90
N ILE A 76 4.14 14.08 0.92
CA ILE A 76 3.51 15.37 1.21
C ILE A 76 2.74 15.26 2.54
N PRO A 77 2.95 16.18 3.50
CA PRO A 77 2.20 16.16 4.75
C PRO A 77 0.71 16.38 4.52
N LEU A 78 -0.12 15.77 5.36
CA LEU A 78 -1.57 15.92 5.36
C LEU A 78 -2.02 16.81 6.52
N ASP A 79 -3.13 17.51 6.33
CA ASP A 79 -3.79 18.25 7.40
C ASP A 79 -4.73 17.36 8.24
N GLU A 80 -5.40 17.94 9.23
CA GLU A 80 -6.32 17.20 10.11
C GLU A 80 -7.55 16.61 9.40
N ARG A 81 -7.90 17.17 8.25
CA ARG A 81 -8.98 16.71 7.36
C ARG A 81 -8.48 15.62 6.41
N GLY A 82 -7.19 15.31 6.41
CA GLY A 82 -6.55 14.36 5.48
C GLY A 82 -6.32 14.94 4.09
N LEU A 83 -6.40 16.27 3.91
CA LEU A 83 -6.08 16.95 2.65
C LEU A 83 -4.57 17.16 2.53
N LEU A 84 -4.05 17.23 1.30
CA LEU A 84 -2.66 17.60 1.07
C LEU A 84 -2.38 19.00 1.63
N ASN A 85 -1.29 19.16 2.38
CA ASN A 85 -0.89 20.48 2.84
C ASN A 85 -0.63 21.41 1.65
N GLN A 86 -1.41 22.50 1.55
CA GLN A 86 -1.38 23.40 0.40
C GLN A 86 -0.03 24.12 0.27
N ALA A 87 0.57 24.54 1.39
CA ALA A 87 1.86 25.22 1.38
C ALA A 87 2.98 24.29 0.90
N ALA A 88 3.01 23.05 1.39
CA ALA A 88 3.97 22.03 0.95
C ALA A 88 3.84 21.72 -0.56
N GLN A 89 2.60 21.60 -1.05
CA GLN A 89 2.34 21.40 -2.48
C GLN A 89 2.84 22.60 -3.31
N GLN A 90 2.55 23.83 -2.88
CA GLN A 90 2.99 25.05 -3.58
C GLN A 90 4.50 25.21 -3.58
N ASP A 91 5.15 24.91 -2.46
CA ASP A 91 6.60 24.98 -2.32
C ASP A 91 7.30 23.97 -3.24
N PHE A 92 6.83 22.72 -3.27
CA PHE A 92 7.32 21.72 -4.22
C PHE A 92 7.18 22.19 -5.68
N MET A 93 6.00 22.66 -6.08
CA MET A 93 5.79 23.14 -7.45
C MET A 93 6.66 24.33 -7.81
N THR A 94 6.82 25.29 -6.90
CA THR A 94 7.67 26.47 -7.11
C THR A 94 9.10 26.05 -7.36
N HIS A 95 9.61 25.11 -6.56
CA HIS A 95 10.94 24.54 -6.73
C HIS A 95 11.09 23.81 -8.08
N VAL A 96 10.13 22.96 -8.44
CA VAL A 96 10.14 22.23 -9.72
C VAL A 96 10.09 23.18 -10.92
N ILE A 97 9.22 24.19 -10.90
CA ILE A 97 9.12 25.17 -11.98
C ILE A 97 10.40 26.01 -12.08
N ALA A 98 11.03 26.36 -10.96
CA ALA A 98 12.28 27.10 -10.96
C ALA A 98 13.44 26.29 -11.55
N LEU A 99 13.48 24.97 -11.30
CA LEU A 99 14.53 24.08 -11.81
C LEU A 99 14.31 23.64 -13.26
N LEU A 100 13.09 23.22 -13.60
CA LEU A 100 12.75 22.55 -14.86
C LEU A 100 12.08 23.47 -15.89
N GLY A 101 11.63 24.65 -15.46
CA GLY A 101 10.74 25.49 -16.27
C GLY A 101 9.35 24.88 -16.41
N GLN A 102 8.66 25.21 -17.52
CA GLN A 102 7.30 24.72 -17.80
C GLN A 102 7.26 23.33 -18.45
N GLN A 103 8.39 22.85 -19.00
CA GLN A 103 8.51 21.52 -19.60
C GLN A 103 9.26 20.58 -18.66
N ILE A 104 8.53 19.91 -17.76
CA ILE A 104 9.11 19.03 -16.73
C ILE A 104 9.73 17.74 -17.29
N THR A 105 9.48 17.41 -18.56
CA THR A 105 10.07 16.25 -19.27
C THR A 105 11.27 16.62 -20.14
N GLY A 106 11.85 17.80 -19.94
CA GLY A 106 13.14 18.15 -20.54
C GLY A 106 14.27 17.27 -19.98
N ALA A 107 15.32 17.03 -20.78
CA ALA A 107 16.51 16.38 -20.26
C ALA A 107 17.14 17.23 -19.15
N LEU A 108 17.24 16.64 -17.96
CA LEU A 108 17.88 17.27 -16.82
C LEU A 108 19.40 17.23 -16.96
N ASN A 109 20.07 18.32 -16.61
CA ASN A 109 21.52 18.26 -16.37
C ASN A 109 21.81 17.73 -14.96
N ALA A 110 23.02 17.21 -14.73
CA ALA A 110 23.38 16.56 -13.47
C ALA A 110 23.22 17.49 -12.24
N GLU A 111 23.40 18.81 -12.41
CA GLU A 111 23.23 19.80 -11.34
C GLU A 111 21.75 19.98 -10.97
N GLN A 112 20.85 20.05 -11.96
CA GLN A 112 19.42 20.13 -11.75
C GLN A 112 18.85 18.84 -11.14
N GLU A 113 19.34 17.67 -11.55
CA GLU A 113 18.97 16.39 -10.90
C GLU A 113 19.36 16.40 -9.42
N GLN A 114 20.59 16.83 -9.11
CA GLN A 114 21.07 16.89 -7.75
C GLN A 114 20.27 17.89 -6.89
N GLN A 115 19.94 19.06 -7.44
CA GLN A 115 19.10 20.04 -6.75
C GLN A 115 17.68 19.53 -6.52
N LEU A 116 17.08 18.87 -7.51
CA LEU A 116 15.75 18.29 -7.37
C LEU A 116 15.74 17.22 -6.26
N GLN A 117 16.76 16.36 -6.21
CA GLN A 117 16.90 15.33 -5.17
C GLN A 117 17.04 15.89 -3.75
N GLN A 118 17.39 17.17 -3.59
CA GLN A 118 17.44 17.86 -2.28
C GLN A 118 16.06 18.36 -1.81
N SER A 119 15.01 18.18 -2.62
CA SER A 119 13.65 18.55 -2.23
C SER A 119 13.21 17.80 -0.96
N ALA A 120 12.69 18.55 0.02
CA ALA A 120 12.18 18.00 1.28
C ALA A 120 10.97 17.05 1.09
N TYR A 121 10.39 17.04 -0.10
CA TYR A 121 9.19 16.27 -0.44
C TYR A 121 9.51 15.00 -1.23
N LEU A 122 10.77 14.78 -1.64
CA LEU A 122 11.19 13.53 -2.24
C LEU A 122 11.62 12.52 -1.18
N PHE A 123 11.38 11.25 -1.45
CA PHE A 123 11.85 10.16 -0.60
C PHE A 123 12.28 8.95 -1.44
N THR A 124 13.03 8.03 -0.82
CA THR A 124 13.37 6.74 -1.42
C THR A 124 12.48 5.66 -0.81
N PRO A 125 11.52 5.07 -1.56
CA PRO A 125 10.70 3.97 -1.08
C PRO A 125 11.55 2.73 -0.76
N SER A 126 11.01 1.76 -0.01
CA SER A 126 11.69 0.47 0.18
C SER A 126 11.90 -0.28 -1.14
N GLU A 127 12.87 -1.20 -1.16
CA GLU A 127 13.12 -2.06 -2.33
C GLU A 127 11.88 -2.83 -2.77
N ALA A 128 11.10 -3.36 -1.83
CA ALA A 128 9.83 -4.04 -2.09
C ALA A 128 8.84 -3.15 -2.84
N LYS A 129 8.61 -1.91 -2.37
CA LYS A 129 7.68 -0.98 -3.03
C LYS A 129 8.16 -0.56 -4.42
N ARG A 130 9.48 -0.36 -4.60
CA ARG A 130 10.05 -0.08 -5.93
C ARG A 130 9.90 -1.28 -6.87
N ALA A 131 10.13 -2.49 -6.39
CA ALA A 131 9.93 -3.73 -7.16
C ALA A 131 8.46 -3.93 -7.54
N ALA A 132 7.53 -3.71 -6.60
CA ALA A 132 6.10 -3.77 -6.84
C ALA A 132 5.63 -2.77 -7.89
N LEU A 133 6.05 -1.50 -7.76
CA LEU A 133 5.70 -0.45 -8.73
C LEU A 133 6.25 -0.78 -10.11
N HIS A 134 7.52 -1.16 -10.21
CA HIS A 134 8.14 -1.55 -11.48
C HIS A 134 7.43 -2.74 -12.12
N ALA A 135 7.09 -3.77 -11.34
CA ALA A 135 6.34 -4.93 -11.82
C ALA A 135 4.96 -4.54 -12.36
N GLN A 136 4.21 -3.70 -11.64
CA GLN A 136 2.90 -3.21 -12.07
C GLN A 136 3.00 -2.36 -13.35
N LEU A 137 3.96 -1.44 -13.42
CA LEU A 137 4.18 -0.60 -14.61
C LEU A 137 4.56 -1.42 -15.84
N THR A 138 5.49 -2.36 -15.70
CA THR A 138 5.89 -3.21 -16.84
C THR A 138 4.76 -4.12 -17.30
N GLN A 139 3.95 -4.65 -16.38
CA GLN A 139 2.76 -5.44 -16.72
C GLN A 139 1.70 -4.58 -17.43
N GLN A 140 1.41 -3.38 -16.90
CA GLN A 140 0.46 -2.44 -17.49
C GLN A 140 0.86 -1.99 -18.91
N TRP A 141 2.15 -1.74 -19.13
CA TRP A 141 2.69 -1.38 -20.45
C TRP A 141 3.01 -2.58 -21.34
N GLN A 142 2.62 -3.80 -20.94
CA GLN A 142 2.85 -5.03 -21.70
C GLN A 142 4.34 -5.26 -22.07
N LYS A 143 5.25 -4.78 -21.22
CA LYS A 143 6.70 -5.01 -21.35
C LYS A 143 7.07 -6.41 -20.86
N ALA A 144 8.20 -6.91 -21.38
CA ALA A 144 8.79 -8.15 -20.92
C ALA A 144 9.03 -8.10 -19.40
N PRO A 145 8.86 -9.24 -18.69
CA PRO A 145 9.16 -9.30 -17.25
C PRO A 145 10.67 -9.14 -17.01
N SER A 146 11.07 -8.89 -15.76
CA SER A 146 12.48 -8.83 -15.39
C SER A 146 13.22 -10.13 -15.69
N ARG A 147 14.55 -10.03 -15.80
CA ARG A 147 15.47 -11.16 -15.96
C ARG A 147 15.30 -12.26 -14.89
N TYR A 148 14.73 -11.92 -13.74
CA TYR A 148 14.59 -12.81 -12.59
C TYR A 148 13.27 -13.59 -12.58
N PHE A 149 12.32 -13.24 -13.46
CA PHE A 149 10.98 -13.82 -13.48
C PHE A 149 10.98 -15.34 -13.65
N ALA A 150 11.73 -15.86 -14.62
CA ALA A 150 11.75 -17.30 -14.90
C ALA A 150 12.30 -18.11 -13.72
N ALA A 151 13.37 -17.63 -13.09
CA ALA A 151 13.93 -18.27 -11.89
C ALA A 151 12.94 -18.22 -10.72
N ALA A 152 12.24 -17.09 -10.53
CA ALA A 152 11.26 -16.96 -9.46
C ALA A 152 10.04 -17.86 -9.67
N GLN A 153 9.57 -18.02 -10.91
CA GLN A 153 8.52 -18.99 -11.21
C GLN A 153 8.95 -20.42 -10.90
N GLN A 154 10.17 -20.79 -11.30
CA GLN A 154 10.69 -22.14 -11.06
C GLN A 154 10.79 -22.44 -9.57
N GLU A 155 11.26 -21.49 -8.76
CA GLU A 155 11.33 -21.64 -7.31
C GLU A 155 9.93 -21.80 -6.67
N LEU A 156 8.93 -21.07 -7.17
CA LEU A 156 7.55 -21.21 -6.69
C LEU A 156 6.90 -22.55 -7.10
N HIS A 157 7.35 -23.16 -8.20
CA HIS A 157 6.94 -24.52 -8.59
C HIS A 157 7.68 -25.60 -7.80
N SER A 158 8.96 -25.39 -7.52
CA SER A 158 9.83 -26.36 -6.86
C SER A 158 10.74 -25.64 -5.89
N PRO A 159 10.26 -25.35 -4.67
CA PRO A 159 11.00 -24.59 -3.68
C PRO A 159 12.23 -25.38 -3.22
N THR A 160 13.34 -24.68 -3.10
CA THR A 160 14.61 -25.16 -2.55
C THR A 160 14.94 -24.38 -1.28
N ASN A 161 15.84 -24.91 -0.45
CA ASN A 161 16.18 -24.25 0.82
C ASN A 161 16.89 -22.89 0.61
N ASP A 162 17.71 -22.78 -0.45
CA ASP A 162 18.58 -21.62 -0.69
C ASP A 162 18.25 -20.83 -1.99
N GLY A 163 17.43 -21.39 -2.89
CA GLY A 163 17.22 -20.85 -4.24
C GLY A 163 16.56 -19.48 -4.25
N TRP A 164 15.68 -19.19 -3.28
CA TRP A 164 14.96 -17.91 -3.25
C TRP A 164 15.87 -16.70 -2.94
N GLN A 165 16.97 -16.88 -2.20
CA GLN A 165 17.90 -15.80 -1.84
C GLN A 165 18.58 -15.19 -3.07
N GLN A 166 18.68 -15.96 -4.17
CA GLN A 166 19.31 -15.55 -5.42
C GLN A 166 18.31 -14.92 -6.41
N LEU A 167 17.00 -14.99 -6.14
CA LEU A 167 15.97 -14.55 -7.08
C LEU A 167 15.87 -13.04 -7.22
N GLY A 168 16.36 -12.29 -6.24
CA GLY A 168 16.10 -10.85 -6.13
C GLY A 168 14.62 -10.55 -5.91
N ILE A 169 14.32 -9.57 -5.05
CA ILE A 169 12.94 -9.19 -4.71
C ILE A 169 12.08 -8.83 -5.95
N GLN A 170 12.72 -8.39 -7.04
CA GLN A 170 12.08 -8.06 -8.32
C GLN A 170 11.41 -9.26 -8.99
N GLY A 171 12.03 -10.45 -8.97
CA GLY A 171 11.48 -11.63 -9.66
C GLY A 171 10.13 -12.06 -9.08
N ILE A 172 10.02 -12.09 -7.76
CA ILE A 172 8.79 -12.49 -7.05
C ILE A 172 7.67 -11.47 -7.30
N HIS A 173 7.97 -10.17 -7.27
CA HIS A 173 6.98 -9.12 -7.59
C HIS A 173 6.49 -9.20 -9.04
N ASP A 174 7.38 -9.49 -9.99
CA ASP A 174 6.98 -9.68 -11.39
C ASP A 174 6.09 -10.91 -11.59
N VAL A 175 6.33 -11.98 -10.84
CA VAL A 175 5.45 -13.16 -10.81
C VAL A 175 4.09 -12.80 -10.23
N ALA A 176 4.05 -12.14 -9.07
CA ALA A 176 2.82 -11.79 -8.36
C ALA A 176 1.84 -10.99 -9.24
N VAL A 177 2.32 -9.98 -9.97
CA VAL A 177 1.46 -9.17 -10.87
C VAL A 177 1.03 -9.93 -12.13
N ARG A 178 1.70 -11.04 -12.49
CA ARG A 178 1.43 -11.83 -13.71
C ARG A 178 0.73 -13.17 -13.43
N LEU A 179 0.30 -13.44 -12.21
CA LEU A 179 -0.34 -14.71 -11.84
C LEU A 179 -1.58 -15.04 -12.67
N ALA A 180 -2.40 -14.04 -13.01
CA ALA A 180 -3.59 -14.24 -13.85
C ALA A 180 -3.25 -14.83 -15.23
N ALA A 181 -2.09 -14.49 -15.80
CA ALA A 181 -1.61 -15.03 -17.06
C ALA A 181 -0.81 -16.34 -16.91
N ASN A 182 -0.56 -16.81 -15.67
CA ASN A 182 0.29 -17.95 -15.35
C ASN A 182 -0.42 -18.96 -14.43
N PRO A 183 -1.46 -19.67 -14.92
CA PRO A 183 -2.30 -20.53 -14.10
C PRO A 183 -1.54 -21.66 -13.40
N LYS A 184 -0.48 -22.21 -14.03
CA LYS A 184 0.37 -23.22 -13.39
C LYS A 184 1.07 -22.70 -12.13
N THR A 185 1.59 -21.47 -12.18
CA THR A 185 2.22 -20.83 -11.01
C THR A 185 1.20 -20.50 -9.94
N THR A 186 0.04 -19.99 -10.33
CA THR A 186 -1.09 -19.78 -9.41
C THR A 186 -1.48 -21.07 -8.70
N GLN A 187 -1.61 -22.18 -9.42
CA GLN A 187 -1.92 -23.48 -8.85
C GLN A 187 -0.82 -23.97 -7.90
N ALA A 188 0.46 -23.83 -8.26
CA ALA A 188 1.57 -24.19 -7.39
C ALA A 188 1.54 -23.40 -6.07
N ILE A 189 1.31 -22.09 -6.14
CA ILE A 189 1.17 -21.25 -4.94
C ILE A 189 -0.02 -21.71 -4.10
N ALA A 190 -1.19 -21.94 -4.72
CA ALA A 190 -2.38 -22.43 -4.03
C ALA A 190 -2.11 -23.73 -3.25
N GLN A 191 -1.33 -24.64 -3.83
CA GLN A 191 -1.04 -25.95 -3.24
C GLN A 191 0.06 -25.89 -2.17
N HIS A 192 1.04 -25.01 -2.33
CA HIS A 192 2.28 -25.07 -1.55
C HIS A 192 2.49 -23.89 -0.60
N PHE A 193 1.61 -22.87 -0.58
CA PHE A 193 1.80 -21.64 0.19
C PHE A 193 2.25 -21.89 1.64
N THR A 194 1.58 -22.79 2.37
CA THR A 194 1.89 -23.11 3.77
C THR A 194 3.14 -23.98 3.95
N SER A 195 3.58 -24.66 2.89
CA SER A 195 4.75 -25.55 2.88
C SER A 195 6.03 -24.89 2.35
N TYR A 196 5.94 -23.67 1.81
CA TYR A 196 7.12 -22.94 1.35
C TYR A 196 8.07 -22.65 2.52
N PRO A 197 9.39 -22.59 2.25
CA PRO A 197 10.35 -22.04 3.20
C PRO A 197 9.86 -20.68 3.70
N GLU A 198 9.98 -20.42 5.01
CA GLU A 198 9.38 -19.26 5.68
C GLU A 198 9.70 -17.94 4.96
N SER A 199 10.94 -17.78 4.52
CA SER A 199 11.42 -16.59 3.84
C SER A 199 10.89 -16.44 2.41
N LEU A 200 10.67 -17.54 1.68
CA LEU A 200 9.99 -17.51 0.38
C LEU A 200 8.51 -17.16 0.56
N GLN A 201 7.86 -17.76 1.57
CA GLN A 201 6.48 -17.43 1.92
C GLN A 201 6.35 -15.95 2.28
N ASN A 202 7.28 -15.40 3.06
CA ASN A 202 7.29 -13.99 3.43
C ASN A 202 7.50 -13.05 2.23
N ALA A 203 8.48 -13.35 1.36
CA ALA A 203 8.73 -12.56 0.16
C ALA A 203 7.55 -12.61 -0.83
N LEU A 204 6.91 -13.77 -0.97
CA LEU A 204 5.70 -13.92 -1.77
C LEU A 204 4.53 -13.14 -1.16
N ALA A 205 4.32 -13.23 0.15
CA ALA A 205 3.27 -12.49 0.85
C ALA A 205 3.45 -10.97 0.73
N GLU A 206 4.69 -10.48 0.84
CA GLU A 206 5.05 -9.09 0.60
C GLU A 206 4.74 -8.66 -0.84
N ALA A 207 5.02 -9.50 -1.83
CA ALA A 207 4.67 -9.19 -3.21
C ALA A 207 3.15 -9.17 -3.44
N LEU A 208 2.43 -10.18 -2.91
CA LEU A 208 0.99 -10.34 -3.09
C LEU A 208 0.19 -9.21 -2.44
N GLU A 209 0.67 -8.62 -1.33
CA GLU A 209 -0.02 -7.52 -0.64
C GLU A 209 -0.21 -6.28 -1.54
N HIS A 210 0.60 -6.16 -2.59
CA HIS A 210 0.54 -5.07 -3.57
C HIS A 210 -0.30 -5.41 -4.81
N THR A 211 -0.98 -6.55 -4.84
CA THR A 211 -1.73 -7.01 -6.01
C THR A 211 -3.18 -7.33 -5.66
N THR A 212 -3.98 -7.61 -6.69
CA THR A 212 -5.23 -8.38 -6.54
C THR A 212 -4.96 -9.76 -7.14
N PRO A 213 -4.63 -10.77 -6.31
CA PRO A 213 -4.27 -12.08 -6.83
C PRO A 213 -5.47 -12.78 -7.50
N PRO A 214 -5.24 -13.82 -8.32
CA PRO A 214 -6.33 -14.65 -8.85
C PRO A 214 -7.16 -15.29 -7.73
N SER A 215 -8.47 -15.40 -7.94
CA SER A 215 -9.44 -15.91 -6.95
C SER A 215 -9.12 -17.33 -6.45
N GLU A 216 -8.41 -18.13 -7.24
CA GLU A 216 -7.94 -19.47 -6.91
C GLU A 216 -7.04 -19.49 -5.66
N LEU A 217 -6.39 -18.36 -5.34
CA LEU A 217 -5.56 -18.23 -4.14
C LEU A 217 -6.37 -17.91 -2.88
N MET A 218 -7.62 -17.44 -2.99
CA MET A 218 -8.39 -16.97 -1.83
C MET A 218 -8.60 -18.07 -0.80
N GLN A 219 -9.15 -19.23 -1.19
CA GLN A 219 -9.45 -20.32 -0.26
C GLN A 219 -8.19 -20.92 0.40
N PRO A 220 -7.10 -21.22 -0.34
CA PRO A 220 -5.84 -21.63 0.29
C PRO A 220 -5.29 -20.62 1.31
N LEU A 221 -5.34 -19.32 0.99
CA LEU A 221 -4.86 -18.27 1.89
C LEU A 221 -5.76 -18.13 3.13
N LEU A 222 -7.08 -18.23 2.98
CA LEU A 222 -8.01 -18.26 4.11
C LEU A 222 -7.74 -19.48 5.01
N SER A 223 -7.54 -20.66 4.43
CA SER A 223 -7.17 -21.86 5.19
C SER A 223 -5.83 -21.71 5.91
N ALA A 224 -4.88 -20.94 5.37
CA ALA A 224 -3.61 -20.70 6.03
C ALA A 224 -3.75 -19.88 7.34
N LEU A 225 -4.87 -19.17 7.53
CA LEU A 225 -5.17 -18.45 8.78
C LEU A 225 -5.48 -19.39 9.95
N THR A 226 -5.71 -20.70 9.72
CA THR A 226 -5.86 -21.69 10.80
C THR A 226 -4.55 -22.38 11.16
N SER A 227 -3.42 -21.96 10.56
CA SER A 227 -2.11 -22.52 10.87
C SER A 227 -1.73 -22.32 12.33
N GLU A 228 -1.08 -23.31 12.95
CA GLU A 228 -0.51 -23.19 14.29
C GLU A 228 0.64 -22.17 14.33
N HIS A 229 1.31 -21.95 13.19
CA HIS A 229 2.43 -21.02 13.08
C HIS A 229 1.96 -19.59 12.82
N ALA A 230 2.22 -18.70 13.79
CA ALA A 230 1.87 -17.28 13.69
C ALA A 230 2.48 -16.58 12.47
N ALA A 231 3.72 -16.92 12.09
CA ALA A 231 4.37 -16.37 10.91
C ALA A 231 3.61 -16.68 9.61
N THR A 232 3.08 -17.90 9.47
CA THR A 232 2.24 -18.29 8.33
C THR A 232 0.93 -17.53 8.30
N ARG A 233 0.29 -17.33 9.45
CA ARG A 233 -0.95 -16.54 9.53
C ARG A 233 -0.71 -15.07 9.14
N VAL A 234 0.38 -14.47 9.63
CA VAL A 234 0.82 -13.12 9.26
C VAL A 234 1.06 -13.01 7.74
N ASN A 235 1.77 -13.97 7.15
CA ASN A 235 2.02 -13.99 5.70
C ASN A 235 0.72 -14.17 4.90
N ALA A 236 -0.19 -15.02 5.36
CA ALA A 236 -1.51 -15.21 4.74
C ALA A 236 -2.35 -13.92 4.80
N LEU A 237 -2.38 -13.23 5.94
CA LEU A 237 -3.05 -11.93 6.09
C LEU A 237 -2.52 -10.91 5.07
N ARG A 238 -1.19 -10.79 4.93
CA ARG A 238 -0.57 -9.89 3.93
C ARG A 238 -1.00 -10.26 2.50
N ALA A 239 -0.95 -11.54 2.16
CA ALA A 239 -1.34 -12.03 0.83
C ALA A 239 -2.84 -11.84 0.53
N LEU A 240 -3.68 -11.78 1.56
CA LEU A 240 -5.12 -11.51 1.45
C LEU A 240 -5.47 -10.02 1.27
N ALA A 241 -4.51 -9.10 1.27
CA ALA A 241 -4.78 -7.66 1.15
C ALA A 241 -5.58 -7.28 -0.11
N GLY A 242 -5.37 -7.99 -1.22
CA GLY A 242 -6.14 -7.84 -2.47
C GLY A 242 -7.61 -8.26 -2.36
N PHE A 243 -7.97 -9.04 -1.35
CA PHE A 243 -9.31 -9.56 -1.09
C PHE A 243 -9.95 -8.92 0.15
N ALA A 244 -9.38 -7.85 0.72
CA ALA A 244 -9.79 -7.35 2.03
C ALA A 244 -11.26 -6.86 2.11
N SER A 245 -11.90 -6.55 0.98
CA SER A 245 -13.33 -6.19 0.93
C SER A 245 -14.25 -7.39 0.67
N ASP A 246 -13.70 -8.60 0.53
CA ASP A 246 -14.48 -9.81 0.29
C ASP A 246 -15.14 -10.31 1.60
N PRO A 247 -16.46 -10.61 1.60
CA PRO A 247 -17.15 -11.11 2.78
C PRO A 247 -16.55 -12.39 3.38
N ALA A 248 -15.93 -13.25 2.57
CA ALA A 248 -15.27 -14.46 3.07
C ALA A 248 -14.02 -14.13 3.90
N VAL A 249 -13.30 -13.07 3.55
CA VAL A 249 -12.17 -12.55 4.36
C VAL A 249 -12.70 -11.98 5.67
N GLU A 250 -13.78 -11.18 5.64
CA GLU A 250 -14.37 -10.64 6.86
C GLU A 250 -14.80 -11.75 7.84
N GLU A 251 -15.46 -12.79 7.34
CA GLU A 251 -15.89 -13.93 8.16
C GLU A 251 -14.69 -14.65 8.80
N GLN A 252 -13.65 -14.94 8.00
CA GLN A 252 -12.48 -15.64 8.51
C GLN A 252 -11.69 -14.80 9.51
N LEU A 253 -11.62 -13.47 9.31
CA LEU A 253 -11.03 -12.57 10.29
C LEU A 253 -11.83 -12.60 11.60
N ARG A 254 -13.16 -12.62 11.55
CA ARG A 254 -14.00 -12.71 12.76
C ARG A 254 -13.68 -13.97 13.59
N VAL A 255 -13.40 -15.09 12.92
CA VAL A 255 -12.96 -16.33 13.57
C VAL A 255 -11.56 -16.22 14.16
N LEU A 256 -10.62 -15.56 13.46
CA LEU A 256 -9.23 -15.39 13.89
C LEU A 256 -9.09 -14.44 15.10
N LEU A 257 -9.85 -13.34 15.11
CA LEU A 257 -9.68 -12.20 16.03
C LEU A 257 -9.55 -12.59 17.51
N PRO A 258 -10.39 -13.46 18.10
CA PRO A 258 -10.28 -13.81 19.52
C PRO A 258 -8.89 -14.34 19.93
N SER A 259 -8.17 -14.96 18.99
CA SER A 259 -6.82 -15.49 19.20
C SER A 259 -5.70 -14.66 18.56
N ALA A 260 -6.02 -13.61 17.80
CA ALA A 260 -5.05 -12.84 17.05
C ALA A 260 -4.01 -12.18 17.97
N ASN A 261 -2.74 -12.28 17.63
CA ASN A 261 -1.64 -11.66 18.35
C ASN A 261 -1.41 -10.20 17.87
N MET A 262 -0.42 -9.53 18.47
CA MET A 262 -0.09 -8.14 18.13
C MET A 262 0.26 -7.95 16.65
N ASP A 263 1.10 -8.81 16.09
CA ASP A 263 1.56 -8.69 14.70
C ASP A 263 0.40 -8.86 13.71
N GLU A 264 -0.48 -9.83 13.95
CA GLU A 264 -1.69 -10.07 13.16
C GLU A 264 -2.63 -8.86 13.19
N LEU A 265 -2.83 -8.25 14.35
CA LEU A 265 -3.66 -7.05 14.49
C LEU A 265 -3.07 -5.84 13.76
N VAL A 266 -1.73 -5.69 13.81
CA VAL A 266 -1.03 -4.64 13.06
C VAL A 266 -1.18 -4.84 11.56
N ILE A 267 -1.03 -6.07 11.06
CA ILE A 267 -1.23 -6.36 9.63
C ILE A 267 -2.68 -6.13 9.21
N ILE A 268 -3.68 -6.50 10.02
CA ILE A 268 -5.09 -6.24 9.71
C ILE A 268 -5.34 -4.74 9.49
N THR A 269 -4.87 -3.88 10.39
CA THR A 269 -5.02 -2.42 10.20
C THR A 269 -4.16 -1.89 9.05
N ALA A 270 -2.96 -2.42 8.83
CA ALA A 270 -2.04 -1.91 7.82
C ALA A 270 -2.37 -2.38 6.38
N ARG A 271 -3.04 -3.52 6.21
CA ARG A 271 -3.26 -4.18 4.90
C ARG A 271 -4.70 -4.61 4.63
N LEU A 272 -5.44 -4.99 5.67
CA LEU A 272 -6.84 -5.43 5.56
C LEU A 272 -7.84 -4.41 6.11
N TRP A 273 -7.46 -3.13 6.22
CA TRP A 273 -8.34 -2.06 6.69
C TRP A 273 -9.69 -1.98 5.95
N PRO A 274 -9.84 -2.36 4.66
CA PRO A 274 -11.15 -2.38 4.02
C PRO A 274 -12.15 -3.31 4.71
N ALA A 275 -11.69 -4.40 5.34
CA ALA A 275 -12.54 -5.29 6.13
C ALA A 275 -13.08 -4.61 7.41
N LEU A 276 -12.45 -3.52 7.85
CA LEU A 276 -12.86 -2.77 9.04
C LEU A 276 -13.94 -1.70 8.75
N GLN A 277 -14.44 -1.60 7.52
CA GLN A 277 -15.50 -0.64 7.13
C GLN A 277 -16.92 -1.10 7.53
N GLY A 278 -17.06 -1.86 8.63
CA GLY A 278 -18.33 -2.53 8.93
C GLY A 278 -18.38 -3.18 10.30
N GLN A 279 -18.99 -4.36 10.35
CA GLN A 279 -19.29 -5.07 11.59
C GLN A 279 -18.03 -5.57 12.30
N LEU A 280 -16.94 -5.79 11.55
CA LEU A 280 -15.66 -6.26 12.08
C LEU A 280 -14.91 -5.23 12.94
N MET A 281 -15.22 -3.92 12.81
CA MET A 281 -14.51 -2.87 13.55
C MET A 281 -14.58 -3.05 15.06
N LEU A 282 -15.78 -3.36 15.59
CA LEU A 282 -15.98 -3.53 17.04
C LEU A 282 -15.19 -4.73 17.61
N PRO A 283 -15.35 -5.97 17.10
CA PRO A 283 -14.57 -7.10 17.61
C PRO A 283 -13.07 -6.92 17.39
N TYR A 284 -12.65 -6.22 16.31
CA TYR A 284 -11.24 -5.88 16.10
C TYR A 284 -10.70 -4.97 17.21
N LEU A 285 -11.35 -3.83 17.47
CA LEU A 285 -10.91 -2.90 18.51
C LEU A 285 -11.00 -3.49 19.91
N LEU A 286 -12.02 -4.33 20.17
CA LEU A 286 -12.12 -5.08 21.42
C LEU A 286 -10.89 -5.98 21.60
N ARG A 287 -10.52 -6.74 20.57
CA ARG A 287 -9.33 -7.59 20.64
C ARG A 287 -8.05 -6.79 20.90
N VAL A 288 -7.89 -5.64 20.23
CA VAL A 288 -6.73 -4.76 20.46
C VAL A 288 -6.70 -4.26 21.92
N ALA A 289 -7.86 -3.92 22.49
CA ALA A 289 -7.97 -3.49 23.89
C ALA A 289 -7.66 -4.63 24.89
N GLU A 290 -8.08 -5.86 24.59
CA GLU A 290 -7.82 -7.05 25.42
C GLU A 290 -6.35 -7.43 25.52
N LEU A 291 -5.48 -6.96 24.61
CA LEU A 291 -4.04 -7.13 24.73
C LEU A 291 -3.40 -6.24 25.82
N ASP A 292 -4.17 -5.35 26.44
CA ASP A 292 -3.74 -4.43 27.52
C ASP A 292 -2.42 -3.70 27.18
N ASN A 293 -2.30 -3.27 25.92
CA ASN A 293 -1.15 -2.53 25.42
C ASN A 293 -1.59 -1.13 24.96
N PRO A 294 -1.45 -0.10 25.82
CA PRO A 294 -1.90 1.25 25.50
C PRO A 294 -1.18 1.88 24.30
N ALA A 295 0.06 1.50 24.03
CA ALA A 295 0.82 2.02 22.89
C ALA A 295 0.30 1.44 21.57
N LEU A 296 0.02 0.13 21.54
CA LEU A 296 -0.61 -0.54 20.41
C LEU A 296 -2.00 0.04 20.15
N PHE A 297 -2.85 0.13 21.18
CA PHE A 297 -4.20 0.66 21.04
C PHE A 297 -4.18 2.10 20.49
N ALA A 298 -3.33 2.97 21.05
CA ALA A 298 -3.19 4.34 20.56
C ALA A 298 -2.69 4.40 19.11
N GLY A 299 -1.72 3.56 18.74
CA GLY A 299 -1.21 3.46 17.37
C GLY A 299 -2.29 3.05 16.37
N VAL A 300 -3.01 1.98 16.68
CA VAL A 300 -4.11 1.44 15.85
C VAL A 300 -5.24 2.46 15.71
N VAL A 301 -5.71 3.04 16.81
CA VAL A 301 -6.81 4.02 16.80
C VAL A 301 -6.43 5.26 16.00
N ARG A 302 -5.21 5.80 16.18
CA ARG A 302 -4.73 6.95 15.39
C ARG A 302 -4.70 6.62 13.90
N ASP A 303 -4.24 5.43 13.53
CA ASP A 303 -4.17 5.00 12.14
C ASP A 303 -5.56 4.88 11.49
N ILE A 304 -6.49 4.18 12.17
CA ILE A 304 -7.87 3.96 11.70
C ILE A 304 -8.65 5.29 11.59
N LEU A 305 -8.42 6.25 12.49
CA LEU A 305 -9.05 7.57 12.43
C LEU A 305 -8.51 8.45 11.29
N ARG A 306 -7.31 8.15 10.78
CA ARG A 306 -6.72 8.89 9.64
C ARG A 306 -7.23 8.38 8.30
N VAL A 307 -7.48 7.07 8.16
CA VAL A 307 -7.98 6.50 6.90
C VAL A 307 -9.45 6.89 6.68
N PRO A 308 -9.80 7.58 5.58
CA PRO A 308 -11.15 8.10 5.36
C PRO A 308 -12.24 7.05 5.51
N ASP A 309 -12.02 5.86 4.92
CA ASP A 309 -13.05 4.82 4.88
C ASP A 309 -13.32 4.22 6.26
N THR A 310 -12.31 4.06 7.11
CA THR A 310 -12.49 3.47 8.44
C THR A 310 -12.84 4.50 9.50
N ARG A 311 -12.49 5.77 9.28
CA ARG A 311 -12.73 6.88 10.22
C ARG A 311 -14.19 7.00 10.63
N ILE A 312 -15.11 6.92 9.67
CA ILE A 312 -16.55 7.06 9.94
C ILE A 312 -17.04 5.95 10.89
N HIS A 313 -16.62 4.71 10.63
CA HIS A 313 -16.99 3.56 11.45
C HIS A 313 -16.38 3.63 12.86
N ALA A 314 -15.11 4.01 12.96
CA ALA A 314 -14.45 4.18 14.26
C ALA A 314 -15.11 5.27 15.10
N LEU A 315 -15.39 6.45 14.52
CA LEU A 315 -16.09 7.53 15.22
C LEU A 315 -17.49 7.14 15.67
N GLY A 316 -18.21 6.35 14.85
CA GLY A 316 -19.52 5.80 15.23
C GLY A 316 -19.45 4.91 16.47
N LEU A 317 -18.36 4.15 16.66
CA LEU A 317 -18.18 3.33 17.87
C LEU A 317 -17.87 4.16 19.11
N VAL A 318 -17.13 5.28 18.99
CA VAL A 318 -16.82 6.15 20.14
C VAL A 318 -18.09 6.73 20.78
N GLN A 319 -19.14 6.94 19.98
CA GLN A 319 -20.40 7.53 20.45
C GLN A 319 -21.34 6.53 21.13
N ARG A 320 -20.97 5.24 21.19
CA ARG A 320 -21.79 4.18 21.78
C ARG A 320 -21.65 4.15 23.31
N ASN A 321 -22.78 3.97 24.00
CA ASN A 321 -22.84 3.84 25.46
C ASN A 321 -22.78 2.38 25.95
N ASP A 322 -22.75 1.42 25.03
CA ASP A 322 -22.81 -0.03 25.29
C ASP A 322 -21.50 -0.74 24.92
N LEU A 323 -20.37 -0.02 24.94
CA LEU A 323 -19.06 -0.60 24.65
C LEU A 323 -18.67 -1.62 25.73
N PRO A 324 -18.06 -2.77 25.34
CA PRO A 324 -17.48 -3.71 26.29
C PRO A 324 -16.47 -3.03 27.21
N VAL A 325 -16.38 -3.51 28.46
CA VAL A 325 -15.58 -2.86 29.54
C VAL A 325 -14.11 -2.65 29.14
N ALA A 326 -13.46 -3.66 28.56
CA ALA A 326 -12.05 -3.57 28.14
C ALA A 326 -11.85 -2.46 27.11
N LEU A 327 -12.72 -2.40 26.09
CA LEU A 327 -12.66 -1.37 25.06
C LEU A 327 -12.97 0.03 25.61
N TYR A 328 -13.96 0.15 26.50
CA TYR A 328 -14.28 1.42 27.16
C TYR A 328 -13.08 1.95 27.98
N GLN A 329 -12.42 1.09 28.76
CA GLN A 329 -11.24 1.46 29.54
C GLN A 329 -10.08 1.90 28.66
N ALA A 330 -9.79 1.16 27.57
CA ALA A 330 -8.75 1.53 26.61
C ALA A 330 -9.03 2.89 25.96
N TRP A 331 -10.29 3.18 25.62
CA TRP A 331 -10.71 4.49 25.10
C TRP A 331 -10.50 5.63 26.11
N GLN A 332 -10.86 5.43 27.38
CA GLN A 332 -10.64 6.46 28.41
C GLN A 332 -9.15 6.75 28.60
N GLN A 333 -8.31 5.71 28.60
CA GLN A 333 -6.85 5.88 28.68
C GLN A 333 -6.27 6.59 27.46
N PHE A 334 -6.79 6.31 26.26
CA PHE A 334 -6.40 7.00 25.03
C PHE A 334 -6.73 8.49 25.10
N MET A 335 -7.98 8.82 25.47
CA MET A 335 -8.45 10.21 25.57
C MET A 335 -7.72 11.01 26.66
N GLY A 336 -7.49 10.39 27.83
CA GLY A 336 -6.78 11.01 28.94
C GLY A 336 -5.30 11.30 28.68
N LYS A 337 -4.70 10.68 27.65
CA LYS A 337 -3.31 10.96 27.21
C LYS A 337 -3.24 11.99 26.07
N THR A 338 -4.36 12.31 25.43
CA THR A 338 -4.47 13.33 24.37
C THR A 338 -4.93 14.70 24.90
N ALA A 339 -5.22 14.82 26.20
CA ALA A 339 -5.61 16.04 26.87
C ALA A 339 -4.42 16.85 27.41
#